data_AF-A0A6H5FV04-F1
#
_entry.id   AF-A0A6H5FV04-F1
#
_cell.length_a   1.000
_cell.length_b   1.000
_cell.length_c   1.000
_cell.angle_alpha   90.00
_cell.angle_beta   90.00
_cell.angle_gamma   90.00
#
_symmetry.space_group_name_H-M   'P 1'
#
loop_
_entity.id
_entity.type
_entity.pdbx_description
1 polymer ?
#
loop_
_entity_poly.entity_id
_entity_poly.type
_entity_poly.pdbx_seq_one_letter_code
_entity_poly.pdbx_strand_id
1 'polypeptide(L)'
;MEKFDEKKCGESKICAVCGDQALGYNFNAVTCESCKAFFRRNALRNKELQCPFKENCHITSVTRRFCQRCRLAKCYSAGMKRELIMSEADKESKRRKVLANKAKFSPTNAPKSLIDVINLTALAIRRLIKMCKKISGFKLLCQEDQVSLLKQGCTQMLLLKSVTQFDPDKNIWKIPHKAEELAQIQLEVLKEARGNIYEAHENFVRTFDWRAAKDPKVMCILTAIALFDPSKQQLIDRPTVIRHQEMYYNLLKRYLDSVHHDSSDLYQHLVIKMVELRHINEDHVKVYLEVNPSQMEPILIEIFDVKPH
;
A
#
# COMPACT_ATOMS: atom_id res chain seq x y z
N MET A 1 35.16 18.59 -9.38
CA MET A 1 33.96 18.99 -10.14
C MET A 1 33.63 17.83 -11.08
N GLU A 2 33.09 16.75 -10.51
CA GLU A 2 32.69 15.56 -11.24
C GLU A 2 31.18 15.64 -11.46
N LYS A 3 30.78 15.49 -12.72
CA LYS A 3 29.40 15.62 -13.18
C LYS A 3 28.57 14.48 -12.57
N PHE A 4 27.60 14.83 -11.74
CA PHE A 4 26.50 13.93 -11.40
C PHE A 4 25.63 13.76 -12.65
N ASP A 5 25.65 12.57 -13.23
CA ASP A 5 24.69 12.17 -14.26
C ASP A 5 23.27 12.19 -13.67
N GLU A 6 22.48 13.15 -14.13
CA GLU A 6 21.02 13.18 -13.95
C GLU A 6 20.41 11.90 -14.55
N LYS A 7 20.07 10.93 -13.69
CA LYS A 7 19.20 9.81 -14.09
C LYS A 7 17.80 10.35 -14.40
N LYS A 8 17.51 10.56 -15.68
CA LYS A 8 16.19 10.91 -16.20
C LYS A 8 15.12 9.90 -15.77
N CYS A 9 14.05 10.41 -15.19
CA CYS A 9 12.81 9.68 -14.93
C CYS A 9 12.05 9.41 -16.25
N GLY A 10 11.80 8.13 -16.57
CA GLY A 10 10.68 7.73 -17.42
C GLY A 10 10.93 7.44 -18.91
N GLU A 11 11.99 6.75 -19.31
CA GLU A 11 12.09 6.24 -20.69
C GLU A 11 11.02 5.17 -20.98
N SER A 12 10.21 5.39 -22.02
CA SER A 12 9.25 4.42 -22.56
C SER A 12 10.01 3.18 -23.05
N LYS A 13 9.82 2.05 -22.38
CA LYS A 13 10.47 0.78 -22.74
C LYS A 13 9.72 0.12 -23.89
N ILE A 14 10.44 -0.42 -24.86
CA ILE A 14 9.86 -1.12 -26.02
C ILE A 14 9.98 -2.63 -25.84
N CYS A 15 8.92 -3.37 -26.15
CA CYS A 15 8.88 -4.82 -26.02
C CYS A 15 9.82 -5.49 -27.03
N ALA A 16 10.80 -6.23 -26.53
CA ALA A 16 11.78 -6.95 -27.35
C ALA A 16 11.18 -8.03 -28.28
N VAL A 17 9.95 -8.47 -28.03
CA VAL A 17 9.28 -9.51 -28.83
C VAL A 17 8.48 -8.92 -29.99
N CYS A 18 7.70 -7.85 -29.75
CA CYS A 18 6.72 -7.37 -30.73
C CYS A 18 6.77 -5.86 -30.99
N GLY A 19 7.65 -5.11 -30.34
CA GLY A 19 7.78 -3.66 -30.52
C GLY A 19 6.69 -2.82 -29.84
N ASP A 20 5.71 -3.45 -29.19
CA ASP A 20 4.67 -2.77 -28.41
C ASP A 20 5.24 -2.13 -27.12
N GLN A 21 4.51 -1.20 -26.51
CA GLN A 21 4.96 -0.52 -25.29
C GLN A 21 5.07 -1.51 -24.12
N ALA A 22 6.18 -1.44 -23.39
CA ALA A 22 6.48 -2.26 -22.23
C ALA A 22 6.48 -1.42 -20.95
N LEU A 23 5.88 -1.97 -19.89
CA LEU A 23 5.88 -1.34 -18.56
C LEU A 23 7.11 -1.70 -17.72
N GLY A 24 7.86 -2.73 -18.13
CA GLY A 24 9.02 -3.21 -17.40
C GLY A 24 9.50 -4.58 -17.86
N TYR A 25 10.22 -5.26 -16.97
CA TYR A 25 10.75 -6.60 -17.20
C TYR A 25 9.71 -7.66 -16.81
N ASN A 26 9.54 -8.68 -17.63
CA ASN A 26 8.77 -9.88 -17.29
C ASN A 26 9.57 -11.12 -17.66
N PHE A 27 9.69 -12.05 -16.72
CA PHE A 27 10.42 -13.30 -16.91
C PHE A 27 11.83 -13.09 -17.47
N ASN A 28 12.55 -12.06 -16.98
CA ASN A 28 13.91 -11.68 -17.39
C ASN A 28 14.05 -10.92 -18.73
N ALA A 29 12.96 -10.46 -19.35
CA ALA A 29 13.03 -9.64 -20.58
C ALA A 29 12.06 -8.45 -20.58
N VAL A 30 12.44 -7.34 -21.22
CA VAL A 30 11.57 -6.17 -21.41
C VAL A 30 10.44 -6.52 -22.38
N THR A 31 9.22 -6.63 -21.88
CA THR A 31 8.07 -7.11 -22.66
C THR A 31 6.75 -6.42 -22.29
N CYS A 32 5.83 -6.35 -23.25
CA CYS A 32 4.47 -5.89 -23.04
C CYS A 32 3.61 -6.96 -22.33
N GLU A 33 2.47 -6.54 -21.77
CA GLU A 33 1.57 -7.43 -21.03
C GLU A 33 1.02 -8.59 -21.90
N SER A 34 0.83 -8.34 -23.21
CA SER A 34 0.40 -9.38 -24.16
C SER A 34 1.44 -10.49 -24.31
N CYS A 35 2.72 -10.14 -24.50
CA CYS A 35 3.79 -11.12 -24.65
C CYS A 35 4.10 -11.85 -23.34
N LYS A 36 4.00 -11.17 -22.20
CA LYS A 36 4.04 -11.79 -20.87
C LYS A 36 2.94 -12.84 -20.68
N ALA A 37 1.69 -12.48 -20.94
CA ALA A 37 0.56 -13.41 -20.80
C ALA A 37 0.61 -14.57 -21.81
N PHE A 38 1.13 -14.31 -23.01
CA PHE A 38 1.35 -15.35 -24.01
C PHE A 38 2.43 -16.35 -23.58
N PHE A 39 3.58 -15.86 -23.10
CA PHE A 39 4.69 -16.69 -22.64
C PHE A 39 4.28 -17.58 -21.47
N ARG A 40 3.63 -17.00 -20.45
CA ARG A 40 3.13 -17.73 -19.28
C ARG A 40 2.21 -18.91 -19.64
N ARG A 41 1.42 -18.79 -20.72
CA ARG A 41 0.48 -19.82 -21.16
C ARG A 41 1.10 -20.91 -22.02
N ASN A 42 2.20 -20.62 -22.72
CA ASN A 42 2.75 -21.51 -23.75
C ASN A 42 4.12 -22.09 -23.40
N ALA A 43 4.92 -21.43 -22.56
CA ALA A 43 6.28 -21.88 -22.22
C ALA A 43 6.32 -23.20 -21.42
N LEU A 44 5.22 -23.56 -20.74
CA LEU A 44 5.06 -24.80 -19.97
C LEU A 44 4.15 -25.83 -20.67
N ARG A 45 3.71 -25.60 -21.91
CA ARG A 45 2.85 -26.56 -22.61
C ARG A 45 3.67 -27.75 -23.08
N ASN A 46 3.18 -28.96 -22.81
CA ASN A 46 3.77 -30.21 -23.30
C ASN A 46 3.54 -30.44 -24.81
N LYS A 47 2.54 -29.77 -25.39
CA LYS A 47 2.25 -29.86 -26.82
C LYS A 47 3.09 -28.84 -27.59
N GLU A 48 3.89 -29.32 -28.53
CA GLU A 48 4.62 -28.45 -29.44
C GLU A 48 3.68 -27.59 -30.29
N LEU A 49 4.04 -26.31 -30.41
CA LEU A 49 3.36 -25.40 -31.31
C LEU A 49 3.93 -25.57 -32.72
N GLN A 50 3.08 -25.60 -33.73
CA GLN A 50 3.51 -25.66 -35.13
C GLN A 50 3.41 -24.26 -35.77
N CYS A 51 4.33 -23.94 -36.66
CA CYS A 51 4.23 -22.75 -37.47
C CYS A 51 3.27 -23.02 -38.63
N PRO A 52 2.25 -22.19 -38.88
CA PRO A 52 1.39 -22.32 -40.06
C PRO A 52 2.03 -21.76 -41.34
N PHE A 53 3.30 -21.31 -41.26
CA PHE A 53 4.05 -20.69 -42.35
C PHE A 53 5.43 -21.36 -42.48
N LYS A 54 6.50 -20.59 -42.71
CA LYS A 54 7.87 -21.07 -42.98
C LYS A 54 8.85 -20.89 -41.81
N GLU A 55 8.34 -20.97 -40.57
CA GLU A 55 9.10 -20.80 -39.32
C GLU A 55 9.87 -19.47 -39.13
N ASN A 56 9.70 -18.49 -40.03
CA ASN A 56 10.43 -17.23 -40.05
C ASN A 56 9.52 -15.99 -39.87
N CYS A 57 8.37 -16.16 -39.19
CA CYS A 57 7.36 -15.11 -39.10
C CYS A 57 7.87 -13.84 -38.40
N HIS A 58 7.68 -12.68 -39.04
CA HIS A 58 7.98 -11.39 -38.43
C HIS A 58 6.91 -11.02 -37.37
N ILE A 59 7.34 -10.86 -36.12
CA ILE A 59 6.45 -10.62 -34.97
C ILE A 59 6.43 -9.13 -34.60
N THR A 60 5.28 -8.49 -34.79
CA THR A 60 4.98 -7.09 -34.40
C THR A 60 3.74 -7.00 -33.51
N SER A 61 3.40 -5.81 -33.01
CA SER A 61 2.18 -5.57 -32.22
C SER A 61 0.90 -6.04 -32.95
N VAL A 62 0.90 -5.96 -34.29
CA VAL A 62 -0.19 -6.37 -35.18
C VAL A 62 -0.12 -7.88 -35.49
N THR A 63 1.05 -8.39 -35.92
CA THR A 63 1.17 -9.76 -36.45
C THR A 63 1.36 -10.84 -35.39
N ARG A 64 1.63 -10.48 -34.13
CA ARG A 64 1.91 -11.41 -33.01
C ARG A 64 0.81 -12.44 -32.71
N ARG A 65 -0.36 -12.37 -33.36
CA ARG A 65 -1.42 -13.38 -33.21
C ARG A 65 -1.37 -14.46 -34.29
N PHE A 66 -0.70 -14.22 -35.41
CA PHE A 66 -0.76 -15.07 -36.60
C PHE A 66 0.05 -16.37 -36.46
N CYS A 67 1.14 -16.36 -35.68
CA CYS A 67 1.94 -17.57 -35.44
C CYS A 67 2.38 -17.66 -33.97
N GLN A 68 1.82 -18.64 -33.25
CA GLN A 68 2.17 -18.87 -31.85
C GLN A 68 3.57 -19.48 -31.71
N ARG A 69 3.98 -20.36 -32.63
CA ARG A 69 5.30 -21.02 -32.61
C ARG A 69 6.46 -20.01 -32.72
N CYS A 70 6.47 -19.18 -33.77
CA CYS A 70 7.51 -18.16 -33.96
C CYS A 70 7.47 -17.07 -32.88
N ARG A 71 6.27 -16.74 -32.36
CA ARG A 71 6.17 -15.81 -31.22
C ARG A 71 6.81 -16.39 -29.96
N LEU A 72 6.58 -17.67 -29.65
CA LEU A 72 7.18 -18.31 -28.49
C LEU A 72 8.69 -18.44 -28.65
N ALA A 73 9.17 -18.80 -29.83
CA ALA A 73 10.59 -18.82 -30.14
C ALA A 73 11.23 -17.44 -29.91
N LYS A 74 10.60 -16.37 -30.42
CA LYS A 74 11.09 -14.99 -30.21
C LYS A 74 11.04 -14.55 -28.74
N CYS A 75 10.09 -15.05 -27.94
CA CYS A 75 10.12 -14.83 -26.49
C CYS A 75 11.39 -15.41 -25.84
N TYR A 76 11.77 -16.64 -26.19
CA TYR A 76 13.01 -17.25 -25.69
C TYR A 76 14.25 -16.53 -26.20
N SER A 77 14.30 -16.16 -27.49
CA SER A 77 15.40 -15.38 -28.06
C SER A 77 15.55 -13.99 -27.40
N ALA A 78 14.44 -13.39 -26.94
CA ALA A 78 14.45 -12.15 -26.17
C ALA A 78 14.90 -12.33 -24.71
N GLY A 79 15.23 -13.56 -24.27
CA GLY A 79 15.74 -13.86 -22.93
C GLY A 79 14.66 -14.21 -21.90
N MET A 80 13.43 -14.52 -22.33
CA MET A 80 12.37 -14.94 -21.39
C MET A 80 12.65 -16.34 -20.83
N LYS A 81 12.60 -16.46 -19.50
CA LYS A 81 12.95 -17.67 -18.74
C LYS A 81 11.70 -18.39 -18.23
N ARG A 82 11.50 -19.65 -18.63
CA ARG A 82 10.30 -20.44 -18.26
C ARG A 82 10.31 -20.86 -16.79
N GLU A 83 11.50 -21.02 -16.21
CA GLU A 83 11.75 -21.32 -14.80
C GLU A 83 11.27 -20.21 -13.85
N LEU A 84 11.08 -18.98 -14.35
CA LEU A 84 10.47 -17.88 -13.59
C LEU A 84 8.94 -17.92 -13.59
N ILE A 85 8.32 -18.90 -14.25
CA ILE A 85 6.88 -19.15 -14.17
C ILE A 85 6.62 -20.07 -12.97
N MET A 86 5.84 -19.58 -12.00
CA MET A 86 5.47 -20.34 -10.82
C MET A 86 4.88 -21.72 -11.17
N SER A 87 5.38 -22.77 -10.53
CA SER A 87 4.86 -24.13 -10.69
C SER A 87 3.48 -24.30 -10.05
N GLU A 88 2.76 -25.37 -10.37
CA GLU A 88 1.50 -25.70 -9.67
C GLU A 88 1.73 -25.95 -8.18
N ALA A 89 2.86 -26.57 -7.80
CA ALA A 89 3.24 -26.74 -6.40
C ALA A 89 3.46 -25.40 -5.68
N ASP A 90 4.10 -24.41 -6.32
CA ASP A 90 4.29 -23.07 -5.74
C ASP A 90 2.97 -22.30 -5.61
N LYS A 91 2.10 -22.44 -6.61
CA LYS A 91 0.75 -21.86 -6.56
C LYS A 91 -0.06 -22.48 -5.43
N GLU A 92 0.02 -23.81 -5.26
CA GLU A 92 -0.67 -24.53 -4.20
C GLU A 92 -0.11 -24.17 -2.83
N SER A 93 1.21 -24.09 -2.66
CA SER A 93 1.85 -23.59 -1.45
C SER A 93 1.40 -22.17 -1.11
N LYS A 94 1.32 -21.28 -2.11
CA LYS A 94 0.80 -19.92 -1.93
C LYS A 94 -0.68 -19.91 -1.57
N ARG A 95 -1.51 -20.76 -2.20
CA ARG A 95 -2.94 -20.92 -1.85
C ARG A 95 -3.10 -21.44 -0.43
N ARG A 96 -2.30 -22.44 -0.04
CA ARG A 96 -2.30 -23.03 1.30
C ARG A 96 -1.89 -22.00 2.35
N LYS A 97 -0.87 -21.17 2.10
CA LYS A 97 -0.51 -20.03 2.96
C LYS A 97 -1.64 -19.01 3.05
N VAL A 98 -2.32 -18.70 1.94
CA VAL A 98 -3.48 -17.79 1.94
C VAL A 98 -4.66 -18.39 2.72
N LEU A 99 -4.91 -19.69 2.59
CA LEU A 99 -5.97 -20.41 3.30
C LEU A 99 -5.65 -20.57 4.79
N ALA A 100 -4.41 -20.87 5.16
CA ALA A 100 -3.94 -20.91 6.54
C ALA A 100 -4.02 -19.53 7.20
N ASN A 101 -3.62 -18.47 6.48
CA ASN A 101 -3.84 -17.10 6.94
C ASN A 101 -5.33 -16.81 7.08
N LYS A 102 -6.19 -17.22 6.14
CA LYS A 102 -7.66 -17.08 6.29
C LYS A 102 -8.22 -17.85 7.50
N ALA A 103 -7.67 -19.01 7.84
CA ALA A 103 -8.11 -19.84 8.96
C ALA A 103 -7.68 -19.28 10.33
N LYS A 104 -6.54 -18.58 10.42
CA LYS A 104 -6.13 -17.85 11.63
C LYS A 104 -7.11 -16.74 12.04
N PHE A 105 -7.98 -16.30 11.13
CA PHE A 105 -8.91 -15.19 11.31
C PHE A 105 -10.38 -15.68 11.31
N SER A 106 -10.78 -16.63 12.16
CA SER A 106 -12.18 -17.10 12.31
C SER A 106 -13.11 -16.06 12.98
N PRO A 107 -14.43 -16.00 12.67
CA PRO A 107 -15.40 -15.02 13.24
C PRO A 107 -15.61 -15.12 14.76
N THR A 108 -15.15 -16.20 15.41
CA THR A 108 -15.27 -16.42 16.86
C THR A 108 -14.14 -15.79 17.68
N ASN A 109 -13.16 -15.16 17.03
CA ASN A 109 -11.97 -14.62 17.68
C ASN A 109 -11.96 -13.09 17.56
N ALA A 110 -12.65 -12.41 18.48
CA ALA A 110 -12.23 -11.06 18.83
C ALA A 110 -10.74 -11.12 19.24
N PRO A 111 -9.90 -10.14 18.86
CA PRO A 111 -8.51 -10.10 19.31
C PRO A 111 -8.48 -10.16 20.84
N LYS A 112 -7.75 -11.13 21.39
CA LYS A 112 -7.72 -11.39 22.84
C LYS A 112 -6.47 -10.84 23.51
N SER A 113 -5.56 -10.29 22.71
CA SER A 113 -4.25 -9.81 23.14
C SER A 113 -3.80 -8.65 22.25
N LEU A 114 -2.88 -7.84 22.77
CA LEU A 114 -2.28 -6.72 22.02
C LEU A 114 -1.61 -7.18 20.72
N ILE A 115 -0.99 -8.37 20.71
CA ILE A 115 -0.33 -8.91 19.52
C ILE A 115 -1.32 -9.22 18.39
N ASP A 116 -2.54 -9.66 18.73
CA ASP A 116 -3.60 -9.88 17.74
C ASP A 116 -4.00 -8.54 17.10
N VAL A 117 -4.17 -7.50 17.91
CA VAL A 117 -4.47 -6.14 17.43
C VAL A 117 -3.40 -5.64 16.48
N ILE A 118 -2.12 -5.75 16.88
CA ILE A 118 -0.97 -5.34 16.06
C ILE A 118 -1.00 -6.07 14.72
N ASN A 119 -1.17 -7.39 14.71
CA ASN A 119 -1.18 -8.17 13.48
C ASN A 119 -2.38 -7.85 12.58
N LEU A 120 -3.52 -7.44 13.14
CA LEU A 120 -4.67 -6.97 12.34
C LEU A 120 -4.37 -5.65 11.62
N THR A 121 -3.49 -4.79 12.17
CA THR A 121 -3.07 -3.57 11.47
C THR A 121 -2.33 -3.85 10.16
N ALA A 122 -1.71 -5.03 10.01
CA ALA A 122 -1.04 -5.43 8.77
C ALA A 122 -2.00 -5.43 7.56
N LEU A 123 -3.25 -5.84 7.76
CA LEU A 123 -4.26 -5.79 6.70
C LEU A 123 -4.63 -4.34 6.36
N ALA A 124 -4.78 -3.49 7.36
CA ALA A 124 -5.08 -2.07 7.18
C ALA A 124 -3.94 -1.34 6.46
N ILE A 125 -2.68 -1.60 6.81
CA ILE A 125 -1.50 -1.05 6.13
C ILE A 125 -1.46 -1.48 4.66
N ARG A 126 -1.71 -2.76 4.36
CA ARG A 126 -1.80 -3.22 2.95
C ARG A 126 -2.89 -2.48 2.16
N ARG A 127 -4.03 -2.17 2.78
CA ARG A 127 -5.10 -1.38 2.16
C ARG A 127 -4.70 0.09 1.98
N LEU A 128 -4.03 0.70 2.97
CA LEU A 128 -3.50 2.05 2.88
C LEU A 128 -2.47 2.19 1.76
N ILE A 129 -1.50 1.27 1.65
CA ILE A 129 -0.50 1.27 0.57
C ILE A 129 -1.19 1.21 -0.81
N LYS A 130 -2.22 0.35 -0.96
CA LYS A 130 -3.00 0.27 -2.20
C LYS A 130 -3.75 1.57 -2.51
N MET A 131 -4.27 2.24 -1.49
CA MET A 131 -4.94 3.53 -1.62
C MET A 131 -3.95 4.63 -2.02
N CYS A 132 -2.80 4.73 -1.35
CA CYS A 132 -1.75 5.70 -1.67
C CYS A 132 -1.27 5.56 -3.11
N LYS A 133 -1.08 4.31 -3.57
CA LYS A 133 -0.73 4.00 -4.96
C LYS A 133 -1.79 4.40 -5.98
N LYS A 134 -2.99 4.85 -5.59
CA LYS A 134 -4.00 5.42 -6.49
C LYS A 134 -3.90 6.95 -6.58
N ILE A 135 -3.29 7.62 -5.60
CA ILE A 135 -3.13 9.08 -5.57
C ILE A 135 -2.12 9.52 -6.63
N SER A 136 -2.50 10.46 -7.51
CA SER A 136 -1.63 10.87 -8.62
C SER A 136 -0.33 11.50 -8.13
N GLY A 137 -0.37 12.39 -7.14
CA GLY A 137 0.84 13.02 -6.60
C GLY A 137 1.82 11.97 -6.06
N PHE A 138 1.30 10.94 -5.38
CA PHE A 138 2.12 9.88 -4.80
C PHE A 138 2.77 9.01 -5.88
N LYS A 139 2.04 8.67 -6.94
CA LYS A 139 2.57 7.87 -8.07
C LYS A 139 3.74 8.54 -8.79
N LEU A 140 3.81 9.87 -8.77
CA LEU A 140 4.82 10.65 -9.48
C LEU A 140 6.12 10.82 -8.67
N LEU A 141 6.09 10.56 -7.37
CA LEU A 141 7.28 10.56 -6.52
C LEU A 141 8.21 9.39 -6.88
N CYS A 142 9.50 9.55 -6.60
CA CYS A 142 10.47 8.45 -6.68
C CYS A 142 10.14 7.32 -5.68
N GLN A 143 10.68 6.11 -5.91
CA GLN A 143 10.35 4.97 -5.05
C GLN A 143 10.83 5.17 -3.62
N GLU A 144 11.98 5.81 -3.45
CA GLU A 144 12.61 6.14 -2.18
C GLU A 144 11.69 7.04 -1.34
N ASP A 145 11.17 8.12 -1.94
CA ASP A 145 10.20 9.00 -1.28
C ASP A 145 8.89 8.30 -0.97
N GLN A 146 8.37 7.49 -1.92
CA GLN A 146 7.16 6.70 -1.68
C GLN A 146 7.32 5.77 -0.47
N VAL A 147 8.47 5.12 -0.34
CA VAL A 147 8.78 4.22 0.79
C VAL A 147 8.96 5.02 2.08
N SER A 148 9.73 6.12 2.07
CA SER A 148 9.94 6.98 3.24
C SER A 148 8.63 7.53 3.80
N LEU A 149 7.75 8.05 2.94
CA LEU A 149 6.44 8.57 3.34
C LEU A 149 5.53 7.47 3.91
N LEU A 150 5.50 6.29 3.29
CA LEU A 150 4.68 5.18 3.76
C LEU A 150 5.17 4.64 5.11
N LYS A 151 6.47 4.41 5.27
CA LYS A 151 7.05 3.89 6.51
C LYS A 151 6.81 4.83 7.70
N GLN A 152 7.05 6.12 7.50
CA GLN A 152 6.97 7.10 8.58
C GLN A 152 5.56 7.68 8.79
N GLY A 153 4.65 7.51 7.83
CA GLY A 153 3.29 8.07 7.84
C GLY A 153 2.18 7.05 8.07
N CYS A 154 2.43 5.74 7.96
CA CYS A 154 1.37 4.74 8.02
C CYS A 154 0.60 4.74 9.34
N THR A 155 1.29 4.92 10.47
CA THR A 155 0.65 4.91 11.79
C THR A 155 -0.28 6.11 11.96
N GLN A 156 0.11 7.32 11.52
CA GLN A 156 -0.79 8.49 11.49
C GLN A 156 -2.04 8.23 10.65
N MET A 157 -1.90 7.61 9.48
CA MET A 157 -3.04 7.25 8.63
C MET A 157 -3.95 6.18 9.27
N LEU A 158 -3.39 5.23 10.03
CA LEU A 158 -4.17 4.27 10.80
C LEU A 158 -4.93 4.94 11.95
N LEU A 159 -4.31 5.89 12.64
CA LEU A 159 -4.94 6.64 13.73
C LEU A 159 -6.08 7.52 13.21
N LEU A 160 -5.91 8.20 12.07
CA LEU A 160 -7.02 8.88 11.40
C LEU A 160 -8.12 7.89 10.97
N LYS A 161 -7.75 6.69 10.51
CA LYS A 161 -8.73 5.67 10.14
C LYS A 161 -9.53 5.20 11.36
N SER A 162 -8.89 5.12 12.52
CA SER A 162 -9.50 4.70 13.79
C SER A 162 -10.62 5.65 14.23
N VAL A 163 -10.53 6.95 13.92
CA VAL A 163 -11.58 7.94 14.18
C VAL A 163 -12.90 7.53 13.52
N THR A 164 -12.85 7.04 12.27
CA THR A 164 -14.03 6.61 11.51
C THR A 164 -14.59 5.25 11.95
N GLN A 165 -13.90 4.57 12.87
CA GLN A 165 -14.16 3.18 13.25
C GLN A 165 -14.46 3.01 14.74
N PHE A 166 -14.39 4.09 15.50
CA PHE A 166 -14.68 4.09 16.93
C PHE A 166 -16.17 4.25 17.18
N ASP A 167 -16.67 3.45 18.11
CA ASP A 167 -18.05 3.46 18.58
C ASP A 167 -18.02 3.97 20.04
N PRO A 168 -18.33 5.27 20.28
CA PRO A 168 -18.10 5.90 21.58
C PRO A 168 -19.02 5.39 22.68
N ASP A 169 -20.20 4.85 22.32
CA ASP A 169 -21.20 4.33 23.24
C ASP A 169 -20.78 2.96 23.81
N LYS A 170 -20.20 2.13 22.95
CA LYS A 170 -19.73 0.78 23.31
C LYS A 170 -18.27 0.73 23.72
N ASN A 171 -17.54 1.83 23.49
CA ASN A 171 -16.10 1.92 23.68
C ASN A 171 -15.33 0.82 22.93
N ILE A 172 -15.66 0.63 21.65
CA ILE A 172 -15.04 -0.39 20.79
C ILE A 172 -14.51 0.22 19.49
N TRP A 173 -13.41 -0.35 18.98
CA TRP A 173 -12.95 -0.09 17.62
C TRP A 173 -13.35 -1.22 16.68
N LYS A 174 -13.88 -0.85 15.52
CA LYS A 174 -14.22 -1.79 14.43
C LYS A 174 -13.11 -1.81 13.39
N ILE A 175 -12.21 -2.78 13.47
CA ILE A 175 -11.04 -2.88 12.59
C ILE A 175 -11.22 -3.90 11.47
N PRO A 176 -10.59 -3.71 10.29
CA PRO A 176 -10.65 -4.70 9.22
C PRO A 176 -10.07 -6.05 9.65
N HIS A 177 -10.87 -7.11 9.53
CA HIS A 177 -10.46 -8.48 9.83
C HIS A 177 -10.34 -9.32 8.56
N LYS A 178 -11.43 -9.41 7.77
CA LYS A 178 -11.42 -10.03 6.43
C LYS A 178 -11.78 -9.02 5.34
N ALA A 179 -11.87 -9.47 4.09
CA ALA A 179 -12.21 -8.64 2.93
C ALA A 179 -13.36 -7.67 3.23
N GLU A 180 -14.41 -8.16 3.91
CA GLU A 180 -15.63 -7.40 4.24
C GLU A 180 -16.05 -7.48 5.72
N GLU A 181 -15.37 -8.29 6.55
CA GLU A 181 -15.69 -8.42 7.99
C GLU A 181 -14.83 -7.50 8.85
N LEU A 182 -15.45 -6.86 9.84
CA LEU A 182 -14.77 -6.08 10.87
C LEU A 182 -14.68 -6.88 12.18
N ALA A 183 -13.51 -6.93 12.79
CA ALA A 183 -13.35 -7.39 14.16
C ALA A 183 -13.62 -6.24 15.13
N GLN A 184 -14.12 -6.57 16.32
CA GLN A 184 -14.33 -5.63 17.41
C GLN A 184 -13.18 -5.76 18.40
N ILE A 185 -12.46 -4.66 18.63
CA ILE A 185 -11.48 -4.56 19.71
C ILE A 185 -12.15 -3.88 20.88
N GLN A 186 -12.12 -4.55 22.03
CA GLN A 186 -12.46 -3.93 23.31
C GLN A 186 -11.26 -3.17 23.86
N LEU A 187 -11.56 -2.11 24.61
CA LEU A 187 -10.58 -1.25 25.25
C LEU A 187 -9.50 -1.96 26.05
N GLU A 188 -9.96 -2.93 26.83
CA GLU A 188 -9.18 -3.64 27.83
C GLU A 188 -7.95 -4.29 27.21
N VAL A 189 -8.07 -4.81 25.98
CA VAL A 189 -6.96 -5.42 25.23
C VAL A 189 -5.88 -4.39 24.89
N LEU A 190 -6.26 -3.13 24.67
CA LEU A 190 -5.31 -2.06 24.33
C LEU A 190 -4.56 -1.53 25.57
N LYS A 191 -5.11 -1.73 26.77
CA LYS A 191 -4.46 -1.36 28.05
C LYS A 191 -3.27 -2.25 28.41
N GLU A 192 -3.06 -3.37 27.69
CA GLU A 192 -1.86 -4.19 27.81
C GLU A 192 -0.59 -3.44 27.34
N ALA A 193 -0.73 -2.41 26.51
CA ALA A 193 0.38 -1.58 26.08
C ALA A 193 0.95 -0.76 27.25
N ARG A 194 2.28 -0.61 27.31
CA ARG A 194 2.93 0.17 28.36
C ARG A 194 2.65 1.67 28.16
N GLY A 195 2.41 2.37 29.27
CA GLY A 195 2.22 3.83 29.28
C GLY A 195 0.81 4.27 28.96
N ASN A 196 0.61 5.59 28.83
CA ASN A 196 -0.72 6.17 28.62
C ASN A 196 -1.13 6.30 27.13
N ILE A 197 -0.63 5.38 26.30
CA ILE A 197 -0.81 5.41 24.84
C ILE A 197 -2.30 5.29 24.50
N TYR A 198 -2.99 4.43 25.23
CA TYR A 198 -4.39 4.14 25.00
C TYR A 198 -5.32 5.31 25.36
N GLU A 199 -5.18 5.95 26.53
CA GLU A 199 -6.06 7.06 26.90
C GLU A 199 -5.80 8.30 26.03
N ALA A 200 -4.55 8.53 25.62
CA ALA A 200 -4.23 9.59 24.66
C ALA A 200 -4.91 9.36 23.31
N HIS A 201 -4.92 8.11 22.81
CA HIS A 201 -5.62 7.74 21.58
C HIS A 201 -7.14 7.86 21.73
N GLU A 202 -7.71 7.38 22.84
CA GLU A 202 -9.13 7.52 23.14
C GLU A 202 -9.54 8.99 23.17
N ASN A 203 -8.78 9.82 23.89
CA ASN A 203 -9.03 11.25 24.00
C ASN A 203 -8.96 11.92 22.63
N PHE A 204 -7.95 11.60 21.82
CA PHE A 204 -7.83 12.11 20.45
C PHE A 204 -9.09 11.83 19.62
N VAL A 205 -9.61 10.61 19.69
CA VAL A 205 -10.80 10.20 18.94
C VAL A 205 -12.08 10.84 19.50
N ARG A 206 -12.26 10.85 20.83
CA ARG A 206 -13.46 11.42 21.47
C ARG A 206 -13.59 12.92 21.28
N THR A 207 -12.47 13.62 21.18
CA THR A 207 -12.44 15.08 20.97
C THR A 207 -12.31 15.47 19.49
N PHE A 208 -12.32 14.49 18.58
CA PHE A 208 -12.39 14.74 17.14
C PHE A 208 -13.79 15.23 16.76
N ASP A 209 -13.88 16.24 15.88
CA ASP A 209 -15.20 16.76 15.47
C ASP A 209 -15.98 15.67 14.72
N TRP A 210 -17.16 15.30 15.24
CA TRP A 210 -17.96 14.19 14.72
C TRP A 210 -18.45 14.42 13.29
N ARG A 211 -18.60 15.69 12.86
CA ARG A 211 -19.03 16.05 11.50
C ARG A 211 -17.93 15.68 10.52
N ALA A 212 -16.69 16.08 10.83
CA ALA A 212 -15.51 15.71 10.06
C ALA A 212 -15.28 14.18 10.07
N ALA A 213 -15.46 13.53 11.22
CA ALA A 213 -15.30 12.08 11.35
C ALA A 213 -16.28 11.28 10.46
N LYS A 214 -17.51 11.79 10.26
CA LYS A 214 -18.53 11.16 9.40
C LYS A 214 -18.39 11.52 7.93
N ASP A 215 -17.65 12.57 7.57
CA ASP A 215 -17.44 12.96 6.19
C ASP A 215 -16.23 12.20 5.57
N PRO A 216 -16.46 11.25 4.65
CA PRO A 216 -15.38 10.49 4.06
C PRO A 216 -14.42 11.35 3.24
N LYS A 217 -14.87 12.49 2.68
CA LYS A 217 -14.02 13.40 1.91
C LYS A 217 -13.05 14.13 2.81
N VAL A 218 -13.52 14.65 3.95
CA VAL A 218 -12.66 15.27 4.97
C VAL A 218 -11.60 14.27 5.43
N MET A 219 -12.01 13.07 5.81
CA MET A 219 -11.07 12.05 6.29
C MET A 219 -10.07 11.60 5.21
N CYS A 220 -10.47 11.52 3.94
CA CYS A 220 -9.55 11.27 2.84
C CYS A 220 -8.54 12.41 2.65
N ILE A 221 -8.98 13.67 2.75
CA ILE A 221 -8.09 14.83 2.64
C ILE A 221 -7.10 14.86 3.82
N LEU A 222 -7.55 14.66 5.05
CA LEU A 222 -6.68 14.57 6.23
C LEU A 222 -5.67 13.42 6.14
N THR A 223 -6.10 12.27 5.60
CA THR A 223 -5.20 11.13 5.33
C THR A 223 -4.13 11.50 4.30
N ALA A 224 -4.48 12.27 3.26
CA ALA A 224 -3.51 12.77 2.29
C ALA A 224 -2.55 13.80 2.91
N ILE A 225 -3.03 14.69 3.79
CA ILE A 225 -2.17 15.62 4.55
C ILE A 225 -1.16 14.86 5.42
N ALA A 226 -1.59 13.79 6.10
CA ALA A 226 -0.71 12.92 6.88
C ALA A 226 0.31 12.16 6.01
N LEU A 227 -0.09 11.76 4.79
CA LEU A 227 0.78 11.06 3.84
C LEU A 227 1.89 11.97 3.30
N PHE A 228 1.55 13.17 2.85
CA PHE A 228 2.52 14.12 2.29
C PHE A 228 3.12 14.99 3.39
N ASP A 229 3.82 14.38 4.34
CA ASP A 229 4.45 15.09 5.45
C ASP A 229 5.90 15.47 5.13
N PRO A 230 6.22 16.77 4.97
CA PRO A 230 7.56 17.21 4.65
C PRO A 230 8.49 17.17 5.87
N SER A 231 8.05 16.77 7.06
CA SER A 231 8.94 16.52 8.20
C SER A 231 9.60 15.14 8.16
N LYS A 232 9.20 14.26 7.23
CA LYS A 232 9.79 12.91 7.13
C LYS A 232 11.28 12.97 6.79
N GLN A 233 12.01 12.01 7.34
CA GLN A 233 13.43 11.81 7.09
C GLN A 233 13.65 11.19 5.72
N GLN A 234 14.84 11.40 5.14
CA GLN A 234 15.28 10.76 3.89
C GLN A 234 14.33 11.01 2.70
N LEU A 235 13.78 12.22 2.60
CA LEU A 235 13.06 12.67 1.41
C LEU A 235 14.04 13.30 0.41
N ILE A 236 13.99 12.83 -0.84
CA ILE A 236 14.73 13.32 -2.00
C ILE A 236 14.05 14.56 -2.57
N ASP A 237 12.76 14.50 -2.93
CA ASP A 237 12.00 15.63 -3.47
C ASP A 237 11.07 16.25 -2.41
N ARG A 238 11.67 16.83 -1.36
CA ARG A 238 10.95 17.54 -0.29
C ARG A 238 10.06 18.69 -0.81
N PRO A 239 10.48 19.52 -1.78
CA PRO A 239 9.64 20.60 -2.33
C PRO A 239 8.32 20.09 -2.93
N THR A 240 8.33 18.98 -3.67
CA THR A 240 7.09 18.39 -4.20
C THR A 240 6.18 17.88 -3.09
N VAL A 241 6.73 17.31 -2.01
CA VAL A 241 5.94 16.89 -0.84
C VAL A 241 5.27 18.08 -0.15
N ILE A 242 6.00 19.19 0.07
CA ILE A 242 5.45 20.43 0.64
C ILE A 242 4.27 20.94 -0.20
N ARG A 243 4.48 21.08 -1.52
CA ARG A 243 3.46 21.56 -2.45
C ARG A 243 2.20 20.69 -2.43
N HIS A 244 2.36 19.36 -2.34
CA HIS A 244 1.22 18.46 -2.20
C HIS A 244 0.50 18.64 -0.85
N GLN A 245 1.22 18.78 0.25
CA GLN A 245 0.60 18.99 1.56
C GLN A 245 -0.20 20.30 1.61
N GLU A 246 0.38 21.40 1.15
CA GLU A 246 -0.27 22.71 1.08
C GLU A 246 -1.52 22.67 0.19
N MET A 247 -1.44 21.98 -0.95
CA MET A 247 -2.59 21.76 -1.83
C MET A 247 -3.73 21.04 -1.09
N TYR A 248 -3.44 20.03 -0.27
CA TYR A 248 -4.47 19.32 0.49
C TYR A 248 -5.03 20.13 1.66
N TYR A 249 -4.23 20.94 2.35
CA TYR A 249 -4.75 21.90 3.34
C TYR A 249 -5.68 22.94 2.70
N ASN A 250 -5.30 23.49 1.55
CA ASN A 250 -6.16 24.41 0.80
C ASN A 250 -7.44 23.74 0.30
N LEU A 251 -7.36 22.48 -0.16
CA LEU A 251 -8.52 21.70 -0.56
C LEU A 251 -9.45 21.44 0.62
N LEU A 252 -8.90 21.10 1.80
CA LEU A 252 -9.68 20.93 3.03
C LEU A 252 -10.44 22.21 3.35
N LYS A 253 -9.75 23.35 3.38
CA LYS A 253 -10.37 24.64 3.70
C LYS A 253 -11.54 24.96 2.76
N ARG A 254 -11.29 24.91 1.44
CA ARG A 254 -12.33 25.16 0.42
C ARG A 254 -13.50 24.19 0.51
N TYR A 255 -13.22 22.91 0.77
CA TYR A 255 -14.27 21.92 0.93
C TYR A 255 -15.16 22.24 2.12
N LEU A 256 -14.56 22.51 3.29
CA LEU A 256 -15.31 22.85 4.50
C LEU A 256 -16.13 24.13 4.30
N ASP A 257 -15.57 25.16 3.65
CA ASP A 257 -16.27 26.41 3.32
C ASP A 257 -17.50 26.18 2.41
N SER A 258 -17.49 25.09 1.63
CA SER A 258 -18.61 24.74 0.74
C SER A 258 -19.72 23.93 1.42
N VAL A 259 -19.44 23.27 2.55
CA VAL A 259 -20.39 22.34 3.21
C VAL A 259 -20.79 22.74 4.63
N HIS A 260 -20.06 23.66 5.28
CA HIS A 260 -20.30 24.07 6.66
C HIS A 260 -20.33 25.59 6.79
N HIS A 261 -21.29 26.10 7.58
CA HIS A 261 -21.42 27.54 7.84
C HIS A 261 -20.37 28.04 8.84
N ASP A 262 -19.90 27.18 9.75
CA ASP A 262 -18.85 27.43 10.75
C ASP A 262 -17.50 26.81 10.33
N SER A 263 -17.19 26.86 9.03
CA SER A 263 -16.02 26.20 8.43
C SER A 263 -14.66 26.70 8.93
N SER A 264 -14.59 27.92 9.50
CA SER A 264 -13.35 28.48 10.04
C SER A 264 -12.91 27.76 11.31
N ASP A 265 -13.81 27.64 12.29
CA ASP A 265 -13.53 27.01 13.57
C ASP A 265 -13.27 25.51 13.39
N LEU A 266 -14.07 24.86 12.54
CA LEU A 266 -13.87 23.46 12.18
C LEU A 266 -12.50 23.24 11.51
N TYR A 267 -12.08 24.11 10.59
CA TYR A 267 -10.77 24.00 9.96
C TYR A 267 -9.64 24.14 10.99
N GLN A 268 -9.70 25.14 11.86
CA GLN A 268 -8.70 25.35 12.92
C GLN A 268 -8.62 24.16 13.86
N HIS A 269 -9.77 23.63 14.30
CA HIS A 269 -9.84 22.42 15.11
C HIS A 269 -9.16 21.23 14.43
N LEU A 270 -9.43 21.00 13.14
CA LEU A 270 -8.80 19.91 12.39
C LEU A 270 -7.30 20.11 12.22
N VAL A 271 -6.81 21.34 12.05
CA VAL A 271 -5.36 21.63 12.03
C VAL A 271 -4.71 21.30 13.36
N ILE A 272 -5.33 21.68 14.49
CA ILE A 272 -4.87 21.32 15.83
C ILE A 272 -4.83 19.79 15.99
N LYS A 273 -5.87 19.09 15.53
CA LYS A 273 -5.91 17.62 15.53
C LYS A 273 -4.78 16.99 14.72
N MET A 274 -4.38 17.59 13.60
CA MET A 274 -3.21 17.10 12.84
C MET A 274 -1.88 17.28 13.59
N VAL A 275 -1.78 18.28 14.48
CA VAL A 275 -0.61 18.46 15.36
C VAL A 275 -0.64 17.44 16.50
N GLU A 276 -1.78 17.26 17.16
CA GLU A 276 -1.98 16.23 18.20
C GLU A 276 -1.68 14.83 17.66
N LEU A 277 -2.13 14.53 16.43
CA LEU A 277 -1.85 13.28 15.71
C LEU A 277 -0.35 12.96 15.63
N ARG A 278 0.51 13.96 15.45
CA ARG A 278 1.97 13.76 15.39
C ARG A 278 2.53 13.33 16.73
N HIS A 279 2.04 13.91 17.83
CA HIS A 279 2.49 13.58 19.18
C HIS A 279 2.08 12.15 19.56
N ILE A 280 0.79 11.79 19.40
CA ILE A 280 0.32 10.43 19.73
C ILE A 280 0.98 9.36 18.85
N ASN A 281 1.38 9.72 17.62
CA ASN A 281 2.01 8.78 16.70
C ASN A 281 3.38 8.28 17.20
N GLU A 282 4.16 9.11 17.88
CA GLU A 282 5.46 8.71 18.40
C GLU A 282 5.33 7.57 19.41
N ASP A 283 4.34 7.67 20.30
CA ASP A 283 4.07 6.63 21.30
C ASP A 283 3.47 5.37 20.66
N HIS A 284 2.56 5.51 19.69
CA HIS A 284 2.02 4.35 18.98
C HIS A 284 3.07 3.59 18.18
N VAL A 285 4.09 4.26 17.62
CA VAL A 285 5.19 3.58 16.92
C VAL A 285 6.00 2.72 17.89
N LYS A 286 6.23 3.17 19.13
CA LYS A 286 6.96 2.40 20.15
C LYS A 286 6.30 1.05 20.44
N VAL A 287 4.96 0.97 20.43
CA VAL A 287 4.23 -0.29 20.61
C VAL A 287 4.67 -1.36 19.60
N TYR A 288 4.90 -1.00 18.34
CA TYR A 288 5.38 -1.95 17.33
C TYR A 288 6.83 -2.37 17.54
N LEU A 289 7.65 -1.51 18.13
CA LEU A 289 9.08 -1.77 18.39
C LEU A 289 9.32 -2.63 19.64
N GLU A 290 8.39 -2.62 20.60
CA GLU A 290 8.47 -3.39 21.84
C GLU A 290 8.01 -4.86 21.69
N VAL A 291 7.45 -5.21 20.53
CA VAL A 291 6.86 -6.53 20.29
C VAL A 291 7.90 -7.47 19.69
N ASN A 292 7.86 -8.74 20.12
CA ASN A 292 8.76 -9.76 19.60
C ASN A 292 8.57 -9.92 18.07
N PRO A 293 9.62 -9.70 17.25
CA PRO A 293 9.52 -9.74 15.80
C PRO A 293 9.01 -11.09 15.28
N SER A 294 9.30 -12.19 15.97
CA SER A 294 8.85 -13.54 15.58
C SER A 294 7.33 -13.74 15.61
N GLN A 295 6.61 -12.88 16.34
CA GLN A 295 5.16 -12.91 16.48
C GLN A 295 4.45 -11.90 15.56
N MET A 296 5.21 -11.08 14.82
CA MET A 296 4.69 -10.02 13.96
C MET A 296 4.52 -10.47 12.51
N GLU A 297 3.48 -9.98 11.86
CA GLU A 297 3.30 -10.10 10.42
C GLU A 297 4.50 -9.48 9.65
N PRO A 298 5.04 -10.12 8.60
CA PRO A 298 6.27 -9.69 7.93
C PRO A 298 6.27 -8.24 7.41
N ILE A 299 5.10 -7.74 6.99
CA ILE A 299 4.98 -6.36 6.51
C ILE A 299 5.18 -5.34 7.64
N LEU A 300 4.83 -5.68 8.88
CA LEU A 300 5.03 -4.80 10.03
C LEU A 300 6.52 -4.70 10.36
N ILE A 301 7.23 -5.83 10.28
CA ILE A 301 8.69 -5.88 10.45
C ILE A 301 9.37 -4.97 9.41
N GLU A 302 8.95 -5.06 8.14
CA GLU A 302 9.49 -4.23 7.05
C GLU A 302 9.16 -2.74 7.22
N ILE A 303 7.92 -2.41 7.61
CA ILE A 303 7.46 -1.02 7.74
C ILE A 303 8.10 -0.30 8.92
N PHE A 304 8.22 -0.99 10.05
CA PHE A 304 8.77 -0.42 11.29
C PHE A 304 10.27 -0.72 11.49
N ASP A 305 10.92 -1.35 10.50
CA ASP A 305 12.34 -1.71 10.52
C ASP A 305 12.75 -2.45 11.80
N VAL A 306 11.88 -3.37 12.25
CA VAL A 306 12.10 -4.15 13.47
C VAL A 306 13.23 -5.15 13.23
N LYS A 307 14.30 -5.06 14.04
CA LYS A 307 15.46 -5.94 13.91
C LYS A 307 15.18 -7.31 14.56
N PRO A 308 15.52 -8.43 13.92
CA PRO A 308 15.53 -9.72 14.61
C PRO A 308 16.57 -9.69 15.74
N HIS A 309 16.17 -10.16 16.92
CA HIS A 309 17.08 -10.41 18.04
C HIS A 309 17.94 -11.65 17.77
#